data_AF-C7QBF1-F1
#
_entry.id   AF-C7QBF1-F1
#
_cell.length_a   1.000
_cell.length_b   1.000
_cell.length_c   1.000
_cell.angle_alpha   90.00
_cell.angle_beta   90.00
_cell.angle_gamma   90.00
#
_symmetry.space_group_name_H-M   'P 1'
#
loop_
_entity.id
_entity.type
_entity.pdbx_description
1 polymer ?
#
loop_
_entity_poly.entity_id
_entity_poly.type
_entity_poly.pdbx_seq_one_letter_code
_entity_poly.pdbx_strand_id
1 'polypeptide(L)'
;MTENKAADKAEHKRWTVTEFDEHTIHLKAPFRMLFNDNISLARASISTVEERQGHDVIIVSTMDGRSYEVMRGLARAQREKTKEAFGL
;
A
#
# COMPACT_ATOMS: atom_id res chain seq x y z
N MET A 1 -25.41 -29.21 -8.24
CA MET A 1 -23.93 -29.26 -8.24
C MET A 1 -23.45 -27.91 -7.78
N THR A 2 -22.88 -27.86 -6.58
CA THR A 2 -22.49 -26.61 -5.91
C THR A 2 -21.06 -26.30 -6.31
N GLU A 3 -20.86 -25.50 -7.34
CA GLU A 3 -19.52 -25.02 -7.69
C GLU A 3 -19.04 -24.06 -6.59
N ASN A 4 -18.04 -24.53 -5.86
CA ASN A 4 -17.32 -23.76 -4.86
C ASN A 4 -16.76 -22.49 -5.50
N LYS A 5 -17.45 -21.37 -5.28
CA LYS A 5 -16.84 -20.03 -5.33
C LYS A 5 -15.83 -19.91 -4.21
N ALA A 6 -14.69 -20.58 -4.35
CA ALA A 6 -13.45 -20.10 -3.77
C ALA A 6 -13.06 -18.87 -4.61
N ALA A 7 -13.81 -17.77 -4.41
CA ALA A 7 -13.26 -16.47 -4.66
C ALA A 7 -12.02 -16.43 -3.78
N ASP A 8 -10.86 -16.52 -4.42
CA ASP A 8 -9.57 -16.17 -3.86
C ASP A 8 -9.82 -14.84 -3.14
N LYS A 9 -10.07 -14.92 -1.83
CA LYS A 9 -10.16 -13.74 -0.99
C LYS A 9 -8.72 -13.28 -0.93
N ALA A 10 -8.27 -12.62 -1.99
CA ALA A 10 -7.07 -11.82 -1.98
C ALA A 10 -7.26 -10.93 -0.77
N GLU A 11 -6.60 -11.28 0.33
CA GLU A 11 -6.63 -10.47 1.52
C GLU A 11 -6.23 -9.09 1.03
N HIS A 12 -7.13 -8.11 1.16
CA HIS A 12 -6.86 -6.73 0.81
C HIS A 12 -5.79 -6.24 1.79
N LYS A 13 -4.52 -6.57 1.50
CA LYS A 13 -3.40 -6.26 2.37
C LYS A 13 -3.21 -4.76 2.30
N ARG A 14 -3.44 -4.10 3.43
CA ARG A 14 -3.17 -2.67 3.59
C ARG A 14 -1.77 -2.48 4.11
N TRP A 15 -1.01 -1.64 3.46
CA TRP A 15 0.40 -1.41 3.75
C TRP A 15 0.59 -0.10 4.48
N THR A 16 1.68 0.05 5.23
CA THR A 16 2.03 1.31 5.89
C THR A 16 3.46 1.69 5.54
N VAL A 17 3.70 2.98 5.27
CA VAL A 17 5.06 3.49 5.05
C VAL A 17 5.86 3.43 6.34
N THR A 18 6.94 2.65 6.33
CA THR A 18 7.87 2.54 7.47
C THR A 18 9.05 3.48 7.34
N GLU A 19 9.58 3.65 6.13
CA GLU A 19 10.70 4.53 5.79
C GLU A 19 10.74 4.72 4.26
N PHE A 20 11.44 5.75 3.78
CA PHE A 20 11.65 5.97 2.36
C PHE A 20 12.89 6.84 2.15
N ASP A 21 13.42 6.78 0.95
CA ASP A 21 14.48 7.65 0.44
C ASP A 21 14.10 8.18 -0.96
N GLU A 22 15.09 8.72 -1.67
CA GLU A 22 14.92 9.28 -3.03
C GLU A 22 14.53 8.22 -4.08
N HIS A 23 14.77 6.94 -3.82
CA HIS A 23 14.61 5.85 -4.77
C HIS A 23 13.61 4.79 -4.33
N THR A 24 13.44 4.57 -3.03
CA THR A 24 12.73 3.43 -2.47
C THR A 24 11.76 3.86 -1.38
N ILE A 25 10.58 3.23 -1.35
CA ILE A 25 9.60 3.34 -0.27
C ILE A 25 9.45 1.96 0.36
N HIS A 26 9.68 1.87 1.67
CA HIS A 26 9.50 0.65 2.43
C HIS A 26 8.11 0.61 3.03
N LEU A 27 7.42 -0.50 2.75
CA LEU A 27 6.05 -0.73 3.14
C LEU A 27 5.95 -2.00 3.98
N LYS A 28 5.12 -1.93 5.02
CA LYS A 28 4.87 -3.07 5.93
C LYS A 28 3.38 -3.33 6.08
N ALA A 29 2.99 -4.61 6.02
CA ALA A 29 1.64 -5.03 6.34
C ALA A 29 1.43 -5.07 7.87
N PRO A 30 0.23 -4.73 8.40
CA PRO A 30 -0.05 -4.79 9.83
C PRO A 30 0.00 -6.23 10.35
N PHE A 31 0.56 -6.38 11.55
CA PHE A 31 0.94 -7.61 12.26
C PHE A 31 -0.17 -8.69 12.43
N ARG A 32 -1.41 -8.42 12.04
CA ARG A 32 -2.52 -9.40 12.14
C ARG A 32 -2.52 -10.44 11.01
N MET A 33 -1.73 -10.24 9.96
CA MET A 33 -1.49 -11.27 8.95
C MET A 33 -0.35 -12.17 9.44
N LEU A 34 -0.50 -13.47 9.28
CA LEU A 34 0.41 -14.52 9.79
C LEU A 34 1.85 -14.45 9.24
N PHE A 35 2.16 -13.46 8.39
CA PHE A 35 3.45 -13.24 7.76
C PHE A 35 3.85 -11.77 7.94
N ASN A 36 5.07 -11.53 8.42
CA ASN A 36 5.66 -10.19 8.54
C ASN A 36 6.07 -9.70 7.15
N ASP A 37 5.09 -9.38 6.33
CA ASP A 37 5.31 -8.98 4.95
C ASP A 37 5.83 -7.54 4.90
N ASN A 38 7.05 -7.40 4.41
CA ASN A 38 7.67 -6.11 4.11
C ASN A 38 7.99 -6.11 2.62
N ILE A 39 7.69 -5.00 1.94
CA ILE A 39 8.03 -4.82 0.54
C ILE A 39 8.77 -3.49 0.36
N SER A 40 9.68 -3.47 -0.60
CA SER A 40 10.37 -2.27 -1.04
C SER A 40 9.85 -1.91 -2.42
N LEU A 41 9.32 -0.70 -2.55
CA LEU A 41 8.78 -0.18 -3.80
C LEU A 41 9.73 0.86 -4.37
N ALA A 42 10.26 0.60 -5.57
CA ALA A 42 11.07 1.59 -6.27
C ALA A 42 10.15 2.73 -6.76
N ARG A 43 10.49 3.98 -6.43
CA ARG A 43 9.71 5.15 -6.84
C ARG A 43 9.57 5.26 -8.35
N ALA A 44 10.63 4.92 -9.08
CA ALA A 44 10.62 4.88 -10.55
C ALA A 44 9.67 3.82 -11.14
N SER A 45 9.26 2.82 -10.35
CA SER A 45 8.30 1.80 -10.79
C SER A 45 6.84 2.19 -10.56
N ILE A 46 6.58 3.31 -9.86
CA ILE A 46 5.23 3.79 -9.57
C ILE A 46 4.68 4.44 -10.84
N SER A 47 3.52 3.95 -11.28
CA SER A 47 2.79 4.46 -12.43
C SER A 47 1.75 5.50 -12.00
N THR A 48 0.93 5.17 -10.99
CA THR A 48 -0.09 6.09 -10.48
C THR A 48 -0.18 6.03 -8.95
N VAL A 49 -0.56 7.16 -8.36
CA VAL A 49 -0.94 7.27 -6.94
C VAL A 49 -2.30 7.97 -6.88
N GLU A 50 -3.29 7.29 -6.32
CA GLU A 50 -4.66 7.80 -6.24
C GLU A 50 -5.10 7.94 -4.79
N GLU A 51 -5.45 9.17 -4.39
CA GLU A 51 -6.09 9.44 -3.12
C GLU A 51 -7.60 9.24 -3.24
N ARG A 52 -8.14 8.22 -2.56
CA ARG A 52 -9.60 8.06 -2.47
C ARG A 52 -10.18 9.00 -1.42
N GLN A 53 -10.98 9.98 -1.84
CA GLN A 53 -11.66 10.90 -0.91
C GLN A 53 -12.54 10.12 0.08
N GLY A 54 -12.50 10.49 1.35
CA GLY A 54 -13.25 9.82 2.41
C GLY A 54 -12.67 8.48 2.90
N HIS A 55 -11.51 8.05 2.37
CA HIS A 55 -10.82 6.84 2.82
C HIS A 55 -9.41 7.14 3.33
N ASP A 56 -8.99 6.49 4.42
CA ASP A 56 -7.63 6.59 4.98
C ASP A 56 -6.58 5.78 4.18
N VAL A 57 -6.85 5.47 2.91
CA VAL A 57 -5.94 4.76 2.01
C VAL A 57 -5.64 5.57 0.76
N ILE A 58 -4.50 5.27 0.16
CA ILE A 58 -4.11 5.63 -1.20
C ILE A 58 -3.89 4.34 -1.99
N ILE A 59 -4.18 4.38 -3.28
CA ILE A 59 -3.92 3.26 -4.19
C ILE A 59 -2.66 3.59 -4.96
N VAL A 60 -1.66 2.72 -4.85
CA VAL A 60 -0.38 2.86 -5.55
C VAL A 60 -0.29 1.77 -6.60
N SER A 61 -0.28 2.15 -7.87
CA SER A 61 -0.15 1.21 -8.98
C SER A 61 1.24 1.28 -9.58
N THR A 62 1.83 0.13 -9.87
CA THR A 62 3.16 0.03 -10.46
C THR A 62 3.09 -0.26 -11.96
N MET A 63 4.16 0.05 -12.67
CA MET A 63 4.28 -0.17 -14.12
C MET A 63 4.16 -1.65 -14.52
N ASP A 64 4.49 -2.59 -13.63
CA ASP A 64 4.34 -4.03 -13.83
C ASP A 64 2.90 -4.54 -13.57
N GLY A 65 1.96 -3.64 -13.29
CA GLY A 65 0.54 -3.96 -13.14
C GLY A 65 0.11 -4.38 -11.73
N ARG A 66 0.98 -4.26 -10.71
CA ARG A 66 0.59 -4.48 -9.31
C ARG A 66 -0.08 -3.24 -8.73
N SER A 67 -0.91 -3.45 -7.72
CA SER A 67 -1.57 -2.37 -6.99
C SER A 67 -1.52 -2.63 -5.49
N TYR A 68 -1.23 -1.58 -4.73
CA TYR A 68 -1.08 -1.63 -3.28
C TYR A 68 -2.00 -0.62 -2.63
N GLU A 69 -2.81 -1.07 -1.66
CA GLU A 69 -3.54 -0.17 -0.76
C GLU A 69 -2.58 0.28 0.35
N VAL A 70 -2.15 1.53 0.34
CA VAL A 70 -1.29 2.08 1.39
C VAL A 70 -2.11 2.95 2.32
N MET A 71 -2.03 2.69 3.62
CA MET A 71 -2.67 3.52 4.65
C MET A 71 -1.95 4.85 4.76
N ARG A 72 -2.71 5.96 4.72
CA ARG A 72 -2.18 7.29 5.06
C ARG A 72 -1.78 7.40 6.52
N GLY A 73 -2.34 6.55 7.37
CA GLY A 73 -2.15 6.62 8.80
C GLY A 73 -3.16 7.54 9.49
N LEU A 74 -3.43 7.23 10.76
CA LEU A 74 -4.42 7.94 11.57
C LEU A 74 -3.83 9.22 12.18
N ALA A 75 -2.55 9.19 12.53
CA ALA A 75 -1.84 10.34 13.09
C ALA A 75 -1.36 11.30 11.99
N ARG A 76 -1.38 12.61 12.28
CA ARG A 76 -0.93 13.65 11.34
C ARG A 76 0.49 13.40 10.82
N ALA A 77 1.42 13.06 11.70
CA ALA A 77 2.81 12.79 11.30
C ALA A 77 2.91 11.64 10.28
N GLN A 78 2.11 10.59 10.45
CA GLN A 78 2.10 9.46 9.52
C GLN A 78 1.47 9.84 8.17
N ARG A 79 0.47 10.73 8.17
CA ARG A 79 -0.14 11.27 6.95
C ARG A 79 0.86 12.08 6.14
N GLU A 80 1.56 13.01 6.78
CA GLU A 80 2.59 13.81 6.13
C GLU A 80 3.72 12.92 5.61
N LYS A 81 4.16 11.93 6.40
CA LYS A 81 5.15 10.93 5.96
C LYS A 81 4.70 10.18 4.71
N THR A 82 3.43 9.76 4.66
CA THR A 82 2.90 9.03 3.51
C THR A 82 2.81 9.94 2.28
N LYS A 83 2.41 11.19 2.45
CA LYS A 83 2.39 12.17 1.35
C LYS A 83 3.79 12.41 0.78
N GLU A 84 4.77 12.62 1.65
CA GLU A 84 6.17 12.83 1.23
C GLU A 84 6.75 11.60 0.51
N ALA A 85 6.44 10.40 1.00
CA ALA A 85 6.85 9.15 0.37
C ALA A 85 6.34 9.03 -1.07
N PHE A 86 5.12 9.49 -1.36
CA PHE A 86 4.48 9.35 -2.67
C PHE A 86 4.40 10.64 -3.51
N GLY A 87 4.86 11.78 -2.99
CA GLY A 87 4.83 13.07 -3.68
C GLY A 87 3.42 13.66 -3.83
N LEU A 88 2.58 13.51 -2.80
CA LEU A 88 1.19 14.01 -2.74
C LEU A 88 1.08 15.39 -2.08
#